data_AF-A0AA35X0V4-F1
#
_entry.id   AF-A0AA35X0V4-F1
#
_cell.length_a   1.000
_cell.length_b   1.000
_cell.length_c   1.000
_cell.angle_alpha   90.00
_cell.angle_beta   90.00
_cell.angle_gamma   90.00
#
_symmetry.space_group_name_H-M   'P 1'
#
loop_
_entity.id
_entity.type
_entity.pdbx_description
1 polymer ?
#
loop_
_entity_poly.entity_id
_entity_poly.type
_entity_poly.pdbx_seq_one_letter_code
_entity_poly.pdbx_strand_id
1 'polypeptide(L)'
;MWEIFTCGRVPYGGIHAMCLLTELKRGERLEKPDNKACHDDIFNVMVCCWKLESGERPKFSDLVVTVNDLLEQYAGYLELSRFPTLTVATTTSPPPSPADHPQIELTEMAVSEPDVAEKESDLRV
;
A
#
# COMPACT_ATOMS: atom_id res chain seq x y z
N MET A 1 2.69 10.22 3.21
CA MET A 1 1.38 10.68 2.71
C MET A 1 1.06 10.12 1.33
N TRP A 2 1.93 10.25 0.33
CA TRP A 2 1.65 9.74 -1.03
C TRP A 2 1.25 8.25 -1.08
N GLU A 3 1.95 7.40 -0.32
CA GLU A 3 1.61 5.97 -0.22
C GLU A 3 0.19 5.73 0.34
N ILE A 4 -0.28 6.58 1.27
CA ILE A 4 -1.64 6.47 1.83
C ILE A 4 -2.67 6.72 0.74
N PHE A 5 -2.50 7.81 -0.02
CA PHE A 5 -3.42 8.18 -1.09
C PHE A 5 -3.32 7.29 -2.33
N THR A 6 -2.25 6.52 -2.48
CA THR A 6 -2.12 5.54 -3.56
C THR A 6 -2.43 4.11 -3.13
N CYS A 7 -2.90 3.91 -1.89
CA CYS A 7 -3.19 2.60 -1.31
C CYS A 7 -1.96 1.66 -1.31
N GLY A 8 -0.79 2.19 -0.95
CA GLY A 8 0.44 1.42 -0.75
C GLY A 8 1.23 1.12 -2.04
N ARG A 9 1.07 1.93 -3.10
CA ARG A 9 1.93 1.80 -4.28
C ARG A 9 3.39 2.06 -3.91
N VAL A 10 4.29 1.41 -4.64
CA VAL A 10 5.74 1.63 -4.50
C VAL A 10 6.11 2.99 -5.08
N PRO A 11 6.70 3.91 -4.29
CA PRO A 11 7.14 5.21 -4.79
C PRO A 11 8.30 5.03 -5.78
N TYR A 12 8.31 5.84 -6.84
CA TYR A 12 9.33 5.82 -7.90
C TYR A 12 9.51 4.44 -8.56
N GLY A 13 8.43 3.65 -8.65
CA GLY A 13 8.43 2.38 -9.35
C GLY A 13 8.98 2.50 -10.77
N GLY A 14 9.95 1.66 -11.11
CA GLY A 14 10.64 1.69 -12.40
C GLY A 14 11.93 2.52 -12.43
N ILE A 15 12.23 3.30 -11.40
CA ILE A 15 13.52 4.01 -11.27
C ILE A 15 14.46 3.18 -10.38
N HIS A 16 15.65 2.89 -10.89
CA HIS A 16 16.68 2.21 -10.10
C HIS A 16 17.17 3.13 -8.96
N ALA A 17 17.38 2.58 -7.77
CA ALA A 17 17.77 3.36 -6.57
C ALA A 17 19.00 4.25 -6.79
N MET A 18 19.98 3.77 -7.58
CA MET A 18 21.18 4.54 -7.95
C MET A 18 20.90 5.79 -8.78
N CYS A 19 19.82 5.78 -9.58
CA CYS A 19 19.43 6.92 -10.41
C CYS A 19 18.51 7.90 -9.67
N LEU A 20 17.80 7.43 -8.64
CA LEU A 20 16.78 8.21 -7.93
C LEU A 20 17.30 9.55 -7.40
N LEU A 21 18.51 9.59 -6.83
CA LEU A 21 19.08 10.84 -6.32
C LEU A 21 19.26 11.89 -7.42
N THR A 22 19.63 11.48 -8.63
CA THR A 22 19.79 12.38 -9.78
C THR A 22 18.46 12.99 -10.19
N GLU A 23 17.41 12.18 -10.25
CA GLU A 23 16.05 12.62 -10.56
C GLU A 23 15.54 13.60 -9.49
N LEU A 24 15.73 13.28 -8.21
CA LEU A 24 15.34 14.15 -7.10
C LEU A 24 16.08 15.50 -7.13
N LYS A 25 17.36 15.52 -7.52
CA LYS A 25 18.14 16.76 -7.68
C LYS A 25 17.67 17.59 -8.88
N ARG A 26 17.16 16.97 -9.94
CA ARG A 26 16.52 17.67 -11.07
C ARG A 26 15.17 18.29 -10.69
N GLY A 27 14.62 17.91 -9.54
CA GLY A 27 13.33 18.39 -9.05
C GLY A 27 12.19 17.43 -9.33
N GLU A 28 12.46 16.25 -9.89
CA GLU A 28 11.42 15.23 -10.11
C GLU A 28 10.83 14.80 -8.77
N ARG A 29 9.51 14.75 -8.69
CA ARG A 29 8.75 14.30 -7.52
C ARG A 29 7.63 13.39 -7.96
N LEU A 30 7.03 12.69 -7.01
CA LEU A 30 5.90 11.82 -7.28
C LEU A 30 4.73 12.65 -7.82
N GLU A 31 4.08 12.13 -8.85
CA GLU A 31 2.87 12.73 -9.41
C GLU A 31 1.72 12.70 -8.41
N LYS A 32 0.76 13.59 -8.60
CA LYS A 32 -0.48 13.58 -7.83
C LYS A 32 -1.21 12.25 -8.08
N PRO A 33 -1.62 11.52 -7.03
CA PRO A 33 -2.44 10.32 -7.19
C PRO A 33 -3.71 10.62 -7.99
N ASP A 34 -3.97 9.82 -9.03
CA ASP A 34 -5.17 9.96 -9.87
C ASP A 34 -6.40 9.33 -9.20
N ASN A 35 -6.85 9.96 -8.11
CA ASN A 35 -8.09 9.58 -7.44
C ASN A 35 -8.77 10.80 -6.82
N LYS A 36 -10.06 10.63 -6.53
CA LYS A 36 -10.90 11.69 -5.93
C LYS A 36 -10.58 11.95 -4.46
N ALA A 37 -9.87 11.05 -3.78
CA ALA A 37 -9.54 11.21 -2.37
C ALA A 37 -8.40 12.22 -2.16
N CYS A 38 -7.48 12.37 -3.12
CA CYS A 38 -6.37 13.33 -3.03
C CYS A 38 -6.80 14.70 -3.55
N HIS A 39 -7.28 15.59 -2.68
CA HIS A 39 -7.52 16.99 -3.03
C HIS A 39 -6.21 17.73 -3.40
N ASP A 40 -6.31 18.81 -4.17
CA ASP A 40 -5.12 19.60 -4.56
C ASP A 40 -4.38 20.15 -3.34
N ASP A 41 -5.08 20.61 -2.32
CA ASP A 41 -4.46 21.14 -1.10
C ASP A 41 -3.66 20.09 -0.34
N ILE A 42 -4.17 18.86 -0.27
CA ILE A 42 -3.44 17.74 0.33
C ILE A 42 -2.18 17.42 -0.48
N PHE A 43 -2.28 17.46 -1.82
CA PHE A 43 -1.10 17.27 -2.66
C PHE A 43 -0.08 18.41 -2.50
N ASN A 44 -0.55 19.65 -2.38
CA ASN A 44 0.30 20.81 -2.10
C ASN A 44 1.09 20.64 -0.79
N VAL A 45 0.46 20.09 0.25
CA VAL A 45 1.16 19.72 1.50
C VAL A 45 2.30 18.73 1.22
N MET A 46 2.07 17.70 0.39
CA MET A 46 3.12 16.76 0.00
C MET A 46 4.26 17.44 -0.76
N VAL A 47 3.95 18.31 -1.72
CA VAL A 47 4.94 19.06 -2.50
C VAL A 47 5.79 19.96 -1.59
N CYS A 48 5.18 20.63 -0.61
CA CYS A 48 5.91 21.43 0.39
C CYS A 48 6.86 20.56 1.24
N CYS A 49 6.47 19.34 1.59
CA CYS A 49 7.36 18.40 2.30
C CYS A 49 8.56 17.97 1.45
N TRP A 50 8.46 18.06 0.12
CA TRP A 50 9.47 17.58 -0.82
C TRP A 50 10.37 18.67 -1.39
N LYS A 51 10.34 19.88 -0.83
CA LYS A 51 11.25 20.97 -1.21
C LYS A 51 12.71 20.53 -1.11
N LEU A 52 13.51 20.98 -2.08
CA LEU A 52 14.93 20.60 -2.16
C LEU A 52 15.65 21.07 -0.90
N GLU A 53 15.48 22.35 -0.56
CA GLU A 53 16.03 22.93 0.66
C GLU A 53 15.26 22.44 1.88
N SER A 54 16.02 22.03 2.90
CA SER A 54 15.47 21.49 4.15
C SER A 54 14.74 22.56 4.96
N GLY A 55 15.23 23.80 4.94
CA GLY A 55 14.64 24.92 5.67
C GLY A 55 13.32 25.42 5.10
N GLU A 56 12.99 25.08 3.85
CA GLU A 56 11.71 25.41 3.22
C GLU A 56 10.60 24.40 3.53
N ARG A 57 10.95 23.26 4.15
CA ARG A 57 9.98 22.23 4.49
C ARG A 57 9.23 22.63 5.75
N PRO A 58 7.91 22.40 5.81
CA PRO A 58 7.12 22.68 7.00
C PRO A 58 7.56 21.81 8.17
N LYS A 59 7.44 22.34 9.39
CA LYS A 59 7.64 21.51 10.59
C LYS A 59 6.47 20.57 10.75
N PHE A 60 6.68 19.49 11.47
CA PHE A 60 5.61 18.53 11.77
C PHE A 60 4.44 19.19 12.52
N SER A 61 4.72 20.15 13.41
CA SER A 61 3.67 20.94 14.10
C SER A 61 2.75 21.65 13.10
N ASP A 62 3.33 22.25 12.06
CA ASP A 62 2.61 23.02 11.06
C ASP A 62 1.80 22.09 10.16
N LEU A 63 2.35 20.90 9.86
CA LEU A 63 1.66 19.85 9.12
C LEU A 63 0.43 19.33 9.86
N VAL A 64 0.49 19.13 11.17
CA VAL A 64 -0.66 18.68 11.96
C VAL A 64 -1.80 19.68 11.87
N VAL A 65 -1.50 20.97 12.08
CA VAL A 65 -2.51 22.04 11.96
C VAL A 65 -3.08 22.08 10.55
N THR A 66 -2.21 22.16 9.53
CA THR A 66 -2.64 22.26 8.13
C THR A 66 -3.50 21.07 7.71
N VAL A 67 -3.11 19.84 8.05
CA VAL A 67 -3.88 18.65 7.67
C VAL A 67 -5.20 18.59 8.43
N ASN A 68 -5.23 18.97 9.70
CA ASN A 68 -6.48 19.03 10.47
C ASN A 68 -7.46 20.06 9.88
N ASP A 69 -6.99 21.26 9.56
CA ASP A 69 -7.83 22.31 8.96
C ASP A 69 -8.43 21.83 7.62
N LEU A 70 -7.63 21.17 6.78
CA LEU A 70 -8.10 20.58 5.53
C LEU A 70 -9.11 19.44 5.78
N LEU A 71 -8.89 18.62 6.80
CA LEU A 71 -9.87 17.60 7.18
C LEU A 71 -11.16 18.26 7.68
N GLU A 72 -11.14 19.27 8.54
CA GLU A 72 -12.36 19.94 8.97
C GLU A 72 -13.13 20.57 7.80
N GLN A 73 -12.42 21.11 6.81
CA GLN A 73 -13.00 21.72 5.63
C GLN A 73 -13.59 20.71 4.63
N TYR A 74 -12.92 19.59 4.40
CA TYR A 74 -13.28 18.62 3.34
C TYR A 74 -13.88 17.31 3.88
N ALA A 75 -13.67 16.99 5.15
CA ALA A 75 -14.06 15.74 5.80
C ALA A 75 -15.44 15.78 6.45
N GLY A 76 -16.30 16.75 6.10
CA GLY A 76 -17.75 16.64 6.36
C GLY A 76 -18.39 15.36 5.77
N TYR A 77 -17.63 14.60 4.96
CA TYR A 77 -18.00 13.30 4.38
C TYR A 77 -17.17 12.11 4.88
N LEU A 78 -16.11 12.30 5.68
CA LEU A 78 -15.42 11.17 6.33
C LEU A 78 -16.14 10.83 7.63
N GLU A 79 -17.39 10.39 7.52
CA GLU A 79 -18.05 9.60 8.54
C GLU A 79 -17.23 8.31 8.73
N LEU A 80 -16.21 8.37 9.58
CA LEU A 80 -15.42 7.21 10.00
C LEU A 80 -16.29 6.18 10.75
N SER A 81 -17.48 6.60 11.19
CA SER A 81 -18.63 5.78 11.62
C SER A 81 -19.15 4.82 10.55
N ARG A 82 -18.84 5.03 9.26
CA ARG A 82 -19.14 4.07 8.18
C ARG A 82 -18.13 2.92 8.10
N PHE A 83 -17.03 3.01 8.85
CA PHE A 83 -16.32 1.82 9.27
C PHE A 83 -16.97 1.37 10.58
N PRO A 84 -17.88 0.37 10.58
CA PRO A 84 -18.26 -0.25 11.83
C PRO A 84 -16.96 -0.73 12.45
N THR A 85 -16.58 -0.09 13.56
CA THR A 85 -15.55 -0.45 14.54
C THR A 85 -14.60 -1.54 14.05
N LEU A 86 -13.30 -1.24 13.95
CA LEU A 86 -12.26 -2.25 14.18
C LEU A 86 -12.56 -2.83 15.57
N THR A 87 -13.48 -3.78 15.65
CA THR A 87 -13.70 -4.59 16.83
C THR A 87 -12.44 -5.42 16.84
N VAL A 88 -11.46 -4.93 17.60
CA VAL A 88 -10.54 -5.82 18.27
C VAL A 88 -11.46 -6.84 18.90
N ALA A 89 -11.48 -8.04 18.32
CA ALA A 89 -12.10 -9.18 18.93
C ALA A 89 -11.29 -9.43 20.21
N THR A 90 -11.63 -8.72 21.29
CA THR A 90 -11.44 -9.24 22.63
C THR A 90 -12.39 -10.43 22.69
N THR A 91 -11.92 -11.58 22.18
CA THR A 91 -12.56 -12.86 22.43
C THR A 91 -12.36 -13.10 23.92
N THR A 92 -13.29 -12.59 24.74
CA THR A 92 -13.51 -13.15 26.06
C THR A 92 -14.14 -14.53 25.83
N SER A 93 -13.30 -15.50 25.50
CA SER A 93 -13.58 -16.91 25.72
C SER A 93 -12.53 -17.41 26.71
N PRO A 94 -12.90 -18.22 27.71
CA PRO A 94 -11.89 -18.83 28.58
C PRO A 94 -10.88 -19.63 27.75
N PRO A 95 -9.61 -19.75 28.20
CA PRO A 95 -8.56 -20.38 27.43
C PRO A 95 -8.91 -21.83 27.07
N PRO A 96 -8.74 -22.27 25.81
CA PRO A 96 -8.85 -23.67 25.47
C PRO A 96 -7.74 -24.45 26.18
N SER A 97 -8.14 -25.51 26.89
CA SER A 97 -7.27 -26.51 27.52
C SER A 97 -6.28 -27.09 26.51
N PRO A 98 -5.02 -27.38 26.89
CA PRO A 98 -3.98 -27.84 25.97
C PRO A 98 -4.12 -29.35 25.74
N ALA A 99 -5.10 -29.75 24.95
CA ALA A 99 -5.18 -31.11 24.41
C ALA A 99 -6.08 -31.07 23.18
N ASP A 100 -5.51 -30.71 22.02
CA ASP A 100 -5.75 -31.39 20.75
C ASP A 100 -4.95 -30.68 19.65
N HIS A 101 -4.03 -31.44 19.04
CA HIS A 101 -3.25 -31.01 17.88
C HIS A 101 -4.15 -30.98 16.63
N PRO A 102 -4.25 -29.87 15.88
CA PRO A 102 -4.99 -29.88 14.63
C PRO A 102 -4.15 -30.53 13.51
N GLN A 103 -4.74 -31.55 12.86
CA GLN A 103 -4.28 -32.11 11.60
C GLN A 103 -4.40 -31.05 10.49
N ILE A 104 -3.34 -30.88 9.68
CA ILE A 104 -3.37 -30.03 8.49
C ILE A 104 -4.05 -30.82 7.37
N GLU A 105 -5.26 -30.43 7.00
CA GLU A 105 -5.94 -30.95 5.82
C GLU A 105 -5.46 -30.16 4.59
N LEU A 106 -4.54 -30.74 3.81
CA LEU A 106 -4.17 -30.20 2.50
C LEU A 106 -5.34 -30.45 1.54
N THR A 107 -6.11 -29.42 1.22
CA THR A 107 -6.98 -29.47 0.04
C THR A 107 -6.12 -29.24 -1.20
N GLU A 108 -5.96 -30.31 -1.99
CA GLU A 108 -5.30 -30.30 -3.30
C GLU A 108 -5.95 -29.26 -4.24
N MET A 109 -5.14 -28.31 -4.73
CA MET A 109 -5.45 -27.63 -5.98
C MET A 109 -4.85 -28.45 -7.12
N ALA A 110 -5.70 -29.17 -7.84
CA ALA A 110 -5.34 -29.88 -9.06
C ALA A 110 -4.77 -28.89 -10.08
N VAL A 111 -3.47 -29.04 -10.37
CA VAL A 111 -2.81 -28.45 -11.53
C VAL A 111 -3.21 -29.27 -12.75
N SER A 112 -3.81 -28.63 -13.74
CA SER A 112 -4.07 -29.24 -15.05
C SER A 112 -2.75 -29.53 -15.76
N GLU A 113 -2.39 -30.80 -15.89
CA GLU A 113 -1.25 -31.28 -16.68
C GLU A 113 -1.49 -31.09 -18.19
N PRO A 114 -0.49 -30.64 -18.97
CA PRO A 114 -0.51 -30.75 -20.42
C PRO A 114 -0.07 -32.14 -20.89
N ASP A 115 -0.87 -32.74 -21.79
CA ASP A 115 -0.63 -34.02 -22.45
C ASP A 115 0.60 -33.94 -23.38
N VAL A 116 1.69 -34.62 -23.00
CA VAL A 116 2.82 -34.91 -23.89
C VAL A 116 2.82 -36.41 -24.16
N ALA A 117 2.25 -36.80 -25.30
CA ALA A 117 2.37 -38.14 -25.85
C ALA A 117 3.78 -38.34 -26.43
N GLU A 118 4.64 -39.01 -25.68
CA GLU A 118 5.86 -39.64 -26.20
C GLU A 118 5.47 -40.79 -27.14
N LYS A 119 6.09 -40.82 -28.32
CA LYS A 119 6.09 -41.99 -29.21
C LYS A 119 7.54 -42.35 -29.50
N GLU A 120 8.12 -43.22 -28.67
CA GLU A 120 9.40 -43.86 -28.94
C GLU A 120 9.21 -45.20 -29.66
N SER A 121 10.20 -45.48 -30.52
CA SER A 121 10.67 -46.79 -31.01
C SER A 121 9.82 -47.56 -32.04
N ASP A 122 10.30 -47.54 -33.29
CA ASP A 122 10.59 -48.70 -34.17
C ASP A 122 11.05 -48.10 -35.53
N LEU A 123 12.11 -48.48 -36.25
CA LEU A 123 13.08 -49.57 -36.18
C LEU A 123 14.00 -49.44 -37.42
N ARG A 124 15.27 -49.85 -37.26
CA ARG A 124 16.23 -50.35 -38.28
C ARG A 124 16.85 -49.39 -39.31
N VAL A 125 18.19 -49.42 -39.26
CA VAL A 125 19.16 -49.67 -40.37
C VAL A 125 19.04 -48.80 -41.61
#